data_AF-A0A3C1YRW6-F1
#
_entry.id   AF-A0A3C1YRW6-F1
#
_cell.length_a   1.000
_cell.length_b   1.000
_cell.length_c   1.000
_cell.angle_alpha   90.00
_cell.angle_beta   90.00
_cell.angle_gamma   90.00
#
_symmetry.space_group_name_H-M   'P 1'
#
loop_
_entity.id
_entity.type
_entity.pdbx_description
1 polymer ?
#
loop_
_entity_poly.entity_id
_entity_poly.type
_entity_poly.pdbx_seq_one_letter_code
_entity_poly.pdbx_strand_id
1 'polypeptide(L)' 'EIELEDPIENMGAQMVREVASKTSDVAGDGTTTATVLAQAIVREGLKNVTAGANPMD' A
#
# COMPACT_ATOMS: atom_id res chain seq x y z
N GLU A 1 -3.10 -15.22 8.39
CA GLU A 1 -3.05 -14.28 7.25
C GLU A 1 -3.79 -13.00 7.61
N ILE A 2 -3.53 -11.89 6.92
CA ILE A 2 -4.25 -10.63 7.12
C ILE A 2 -5.50 -10.64 6.25
N GLU A 3 -6.67 -10.66 6.87
CA GLU A 3 -7.99 -10.52 6.25
C GLU A 3 -8.84 -9.62 7.16
N LEU A 4 -9.56 -8.68 6.56
CA LEU A 4 -10.40 -7.73 7.27
C LEU A 4 -11.89 -8.02 6.99
N GLU A 5 -12.74 -7.78 7.98
CA GLU A 5 -14.19 -8.01 7.86
C GLU A 5 -14.85 -7.02 6.90
N ASP A 6 -14.40 -5.76 6.90
CA ASP A 6 -14.90 -4.75 5.97
C ASP A 6 -14.33 -5.00 4.56
N PRO A 7 -15.19 -5.16 3.52
CA PRO A 7 -14.73 -5.45 2.17
C PRO A 7 -13.83 -4.38 1.55
N ILE A 8 -14.03 -3.11 1.88
CA ILE A 8 -13.25 -1.99 1.34
C ILE A 8 -11.87 -1.96 1.98
N GLU A 9 -11.81 -2.10 3.30
CA GLU A 9 -10.54 -2.20 4.02
C GLU A 9 -9.75 -3.44 3.59
N ASN A 10 -10.44 -4.59 3.47
CA ASN A 10 -9.81 -5.84 3.05
C ASN A 10 -9.25 -5.73 1.63
N MET A 11 -9.98 -5.12 0.70
CA MET A 11 -9.49 -4.86 -0.66
C MET A 11 -8.17 -4.06 -0.61
N GLY A 12 -8.11 -3.00 0.19
CA GLY A 12 -6.88 -2.22 0.39
C GLY A 12 -5.72 -3.05 0.94
N ALA A 13 -5.99 -3.86 1.97
CA ALA A 13 -5.00 -4.74 2.58
C ALA A 13 -4.47 -5.80 1.60
N GLN A 14 -5.36 -6.44 0.83
CA GLN A 14 -4.95 -7.43 -0.18
C GLN A 14 -4.15 -6.79 -1.32
N MET A 15 -4.47 -5.57 -1.76
CA MET A 15 -3.69 -4.86 -2.78
C MET A 15 -2.24 -4.61 -2.35
N VAL A 16 -2.02 -4.09 -1.14
CA VAL A 16 -0.68 -3.83 -0.61
C VAL A 16 0.10 -5.14 -0.43
N ARG A 17 -0.58 -6.17 0.09
CA ARG A 17 0.00 -7.51 0.26
C ARG A 17 0.49 -8.12 -1.06
N GLU A 18 -0.32 -8.06 -2.12
CA GLU A 18 0.00 -8.60 -3.44
C GLU A 18 1.20 -7.90 -4.10
N VAL A 19 1.37 -6.59 -3.86
CA VAL A 19 2.54 -5.85 -4.37
C VAL A 19 3.78 -6.11 -3.51
N ALA A 20 3.61 -6.20 -2.20
CA ALA A 20 4.70 -6.51 -1.27
C ALA A 20 5.25 -7.93 -1.49
N SER A 21 4.40 -8.94 -1.74
CA SER A 21 4.83 -10.31 -2.02
C SER A 21 5.70 -10.39 -3.28
N LYS A 22 5.32 -9.68 -4.35
CA LYS A 22 6.11 -9.60 -5.60
C LYS A 22 7.52 -9.06 -5.39
N THR A 23 7.71 -8.20 -4.39
CA THR A 23 9.05 -7.72 -4.02
C THR A 23 9.92 -8.89 -3.55
N SER A 24 9.38 -9.76 -2.69
CA SER A 24 10.09 -10.95 -2.23
C SER A 24 10.22 -12.02 -3.31
N ASP A 25 9.28 -12.14 -4.25
CA ASP A 25 9.36 -13.11 -5.34
C ASP A 25 10.57 -12.84 -6.25
N VAL A 26 10.91 -11.56 -6.46
CA VAL A 26 12.03 -11.14 -7.32
C VAL A 26 13.32 -10.93 -6.53
N ALA A 27 13.24 -10.28 -5.36
CA ALA A 27 14.40 -9.88 -4.58
C ALA A 27 14.78 -10.87 -3.46
N GLY A 28 13.88 -11.80 -3.09
CA GLY A 28 14.09 -12.80 -2.03
C GLY A 28 13.83 -12.33 -0.60
N ASP A 29 13.58 -11.03 -0.38
CA ASP A 29 13.22 -10.41 0.91
C ASP A 29 12.57 -9.03 0.64
N GLY A 30 12.13 -8.32 1.69
CA GLY A 30 11.75 -6.91 1.62
C GLY A 30 10.24 -6.65 1.64
N THR A 31 9.42 -7.67 1.85
CA THR A 31 7.94 -7.52 1.94
C THR A 31 7.52 -6.49 3.00
N THR A 32 8.17 -6.52 4.17
CA THR A 32 7.87 -5.60 5.28
C THR A 32 8.26 -4.16 4.92
N THR A 33 9.43 -3.96 4.33
CA THR A 33 9.89 -2.64 3.88
C THR A 33 8.96 -2.08 2.81
N ALA A 34 8.57 -2.89 1.82
CA ALA A 34 7.61 -2.50 0.79
C ALA A 34 6.26 -2.09 1.40
N THR A 35 5.77 -2.83 2.40
CA THR A 35 4.50 -2.53 3.08
C THR A 35 4.55 -1.19 3.81
N VAL A 36 5.62 -0.90 4.55
CA VAL A 36 5.77 0.37 5.29
C VAL A 36 5.94 1.56 4.34
N LEU A 37 6.71 1.40 3.25
CA LEU A 37 6.85 2.44 2.24
C LEU A 37 5.52 2.73 1.53
N ALA A 38 4.75 1.69 1.18
CA ALA A 38 3.43 1.85 0.58
C ALA A 38 2.49 2.63 1.51
N GLN A 39 2.46 2.29 2.81
CA GLN A 39 1.67 3.03 3.80
C GLN A 39 2.07 4.52 3.85
N ALA A 40 3.38 4.83 3.88
CA ALA A 40 3.87 6.19 3.94
C ALA A 40 3.50 7.00 2.69
N ILE A 41 3.68 6.42 1.50
CA ILE A 41 3.35 7.07 0.22
C ILE A 41 1.86 7.36 0.14
N VAL A 42 1.00 6.37 0.44
CA VAL A 42 -0.46 6.55 0.41
C VAL A 42 -0.90 7.63 1.39
N ARG A 43 -0.38 7.60 2.62
CA ARG A 43 -0.73 8.57 3.66
C ARG A 43 -0.37 10.00 3.25
N GLU A 44 0.86 10.24 2.81
CA GLU A 44 1.29 11.58 2.43
C GLU A 44 0.66 12.03 1.10
N GLY A 45 0.47 11.12 0.15
CA GLY A 45 -0.25 11.38 -1.10
C GLY A 45 -1.68 11.85 -0.85
N LEU A 46 -2.46 11.10 -0.05
CA LEU A 46 -3.84 11.47 0.28
C LEU A 46 -3.92 12.82 1.02
N LYS A 47 -2.96 13.12 1.88
CA LYS A 47 -2.88 14.42 2.57
C LYS A 47 -2.70 15.57 1.58
N ASN A 48 -1.82 15.41 0.59
CA ASN A 48 -1.59 16.42 -0.45
C ASN A 48 -2.81 16.57 -1.37
N VAL A 49 -3.44 15.46 -1.78
CA VAL A 49 -4.67 15.47 -2.59
C VAL A 49 -5.80 16.19 -1.85
N THR A 50 -5.96 15.93 -0.56
CA THR A 50 -6.94 16.64 0.29
C THR A 50 -6.64 18.14 0.38
N ALA A 51 -5.38 18.54 0.27
CA ALA A 51 -4.96 19.95 0.19
C ALA A 51 -5.15 20.60 -1.19
N GLY A 52 -5.68 19.85 -2.18
CA GLY A 52 -5.96 20.34 -3.53
C GLY A 52 -4.86 20.05 -4.55
N ALA A 53 -3.85 19.25 -4.21
CA ALA A 53 -2.86 18.78 -5.19
C ALA A 53 -3.52 17.82 -6.20
N ASN A 54 -3.14 17.95 -7.47
CA ASN A 54 -3.57 17.03 -8.52
C ASN A 54 -2.88 15.67 -8.32
N PRO A 55 -3.62 14.55 -8.20
CA PRO A 55 -3.02 13.21 -8.04
C PRO A 55 -2.20 12.72 -9.23
N MET A 56 -2.34 13.36 -10.40
CA MET A 56 -1.70 12.96 -11.66
C MET A 56 -0.46 13.79 -12.01
N ASP A 57 -0.23 14.89 -11.30
CA ASP A 57 0.99 15.72 -11.41
C ASP A 57 2.06 15.20 -10.44
#